data_AF-U9ULI7-F1
#
_entry.id   AF-U9ULI7-F1
#
_cell.length_a   1.000
_cell.length_b   1.000
_cell.length_c   1.000
_cell.angle_alpha   90.00
_cell.angle_beta   90.00
_cell.angle_gamma   90.00
#
_symmetry.space_group_name_H-M   'P 1'
#
loop_
_entity.id
_entity.type
_entity.pdbx_description
1 polymer ?
#
loop_
_entity_poly.entity_id
_entity_poly.type
_entity_poly.pdbx_seq_one_letter_code
_entity_poly.pdbx_strand_id
1 'polypeptide(L)'
;NCPSIEYLSLIFSPSNEHFAEIEKLLKICQNLKSLLLIIIDYACEDSTYEQKVLEYGEILLKILISSTLNNMKEIRFCGDFKFSLQALEEFLKKWEGNALSIITSNYIEEDYEELINKYKNNGVIKDFIWDFHRNIIDIEI
;
A
#
# COMPACT_ATOMS: atom_id res chain seq x y z
N ASN A 1 -14.92 -15.29 5.19
CA ASN A 1 -15.58 -14.75 3.98
C ASN A 1 -16.35 -13.49 4.33
N CYS A 2 -15.76 -12.31 4.08
CA CYS A 2 -16.40 -11.01 4.31
C CYS A 2 -16.52 -10.24 2.98
N PRO A 3 -17.32 -10.71 2.01
CA PRO A 3 -17.34 -10.13 0.67
C PRO A 3 -17.88 -8.69 0.62
N SER A 4 -18.68 -8.29 1.61
CA SER A 4 -19.31 -6.96 1.69
C SER A 4 -18.49 -5.94 2.50
N ILE A 5 -17.30 -6.29 2.96
CA ILE A 5 -16.47 -5.36 3.72
C ILE A 5 -16.00 -4.22 2.81
N GLU A 6 -16.16 -2.98 3.28
CA GLU A 6 -15.76 -1.78 2.55
C GLU A 6 -14.45 -1.18 3.10
N TYR A 7 -14.15 -1.43 4.38
CA TYR A 7 -13.01 -0.88 5.09
C TYR A 7 -12.28 -2.00 5.80
N LEU A 8 -10.98 -2.14 5.53
CA LEU A 8 -10.15 -3.18 6.13
C LEU A 8 -8.85 -2.58 6.65
N SER A 9 -8.50 -2.92 7.87
CA SER A 9 -7.22 -2.58 8.48
C SER A 9 -6.52 -3.86 8.90
N LEU A 10 -5.27 -4.03 8.49
CA LEU A 10 -4.46 -5.21 8.78
C LEU A 10 -3.15 -4.79 9.43
N ILE A 11 -2.83 -5.42 10.55
CA ILE A 11 -1.54 -5.31 11.23
C ILE A 11 -0.88 -6.68 11.19
N PHE A 12 0.33 -6.77 10.67
CA PHE A 12 1.03 -8.03 10.54
C PHE A 12 2.55 -7.85 10.56
N SER A 13 3.24 -8.90 11.00
CA SER A 13 4.69 -9.02 10.78
C SER A 13 4.93 -9.66 9.42
N PRO A 14 5.93 -9.21 8.65
CA PRO A 14 6.10 -9.68 7.28
C PRO A 14 6.55 -11.14 7.24
N SER A 15 5.81 -11.99 6.51
CA SER A 15 6.17 -13.39 6.25
C SER A 15 5.46 -13.90 5.00
N ASN A 16 6.02 -14.94 4.36
CA ASN A 16 5.39 -15.55 3.19
C ASN A 16 3.97 -16.05 3.46
N GLU A 17 3.72 -16.59 4.66
CA GLU A 17 2.39 -17.06 5.07
C GLU A 17 1.41 -15.90 5.22
N HIS A 18 1.82 -14.81 5.88
CA HIS A 18 0.96 -13.63 6.04
C HIS A 18 0.65 -12.98 4.69
N PHE A 19 1.63 -12.85 3.79
CA PHE A 19 1.40 -12.35 2.44
C PHE A 19 0.41 -13.21 1.65
N ALA A 20 0.53 -14.54 1.73
CA ALA A 20 -0.39 -15.46 1.07
C ALA A 20 -1.83 -15.33 1.61
N GLU A 21 -1.99 -15.18 2.92
CA GLU A 21 -3.32 -14.98 3.54
C GLU A 21 -3.91 -13.61 3.19
N ILE A 22 -3.11 -12.55 3.13
CA ILE A 22 -3.54 -11.23 2.66
C ILE A 22 -4.03 -11.32 1.21
N GLU A 23 -3.28 -11.97 0.32
CA GLU A 23 -3.70 -12.12 -1.08
C GLU A 23 -5.03 -12.88 -1.21
N LYS A 24 -5.19 -13.99 -0.47
CA LYS A 24 -6.46 -14.73 -0.44
C LYS A 24 -7.61 -13.86 0.07
N LEU A 25 -7.38 -13.09 1.13
CA LEU A 25 -8.38 -12.21 1.73
C LEU A 25 -8.81 -11.12 0.75
N LEU A 26 -7.87 -10.42 0.13
CA LEU A 26 -8.16 -9.31 -0.78
C LEU A 26 -8.90 -9.78 -2.04
N LYS A 27 -8.63 -10.99 -2.54
CA LYS A 27 -9.40 -11.60 -3.65
C LYS A 27 -10.87 -11.86 -3.31
N ILE A 28 -11.18 -12.07 -2.03
CA ILE A 28 -12.56 -12.29 -1.54
C ILE A 28 -13.28 -10.96 -1.28
N CYS A 29 -12.56 -9.94 -0.80
CA CYS A 29 -13.11 -8.65 -0.38
C CYS A 29 -13.27 -7.65 -1.55
N GLN A 30 -14.14 -7.98 -2.51
CA GLN A 30 -14.30 -7.22 -3.77
C GLN A 30 -14.99 -5.85 -3.61
N ASN A 31 -15.61 -5.58 -2.46
CA ASN A 31 -16.28 -4.30 -2.18
C ASN A 31 -15.41 -3.31 -1.39
N LEU A 32 -14.12 -3.60 -1.21
CA LEU A 32 -13.20 -2.71 -0.51
C LEU A 32 -13.11 -1.35 -1.20
N LYS A 33 -13.28 -0.31 -0.37
CA LYS A 33 -13.12 1.10 -0.70
C LYS A 33 -11.88 1.69 -0.04
N SER A 34 -11.52 1.22 1.16
CA SER A 34 -10.29 1.62 1.84
C SER A 34 -9.58 0.42 2.47
N LEU A 35 -8.25 0.42 2.37
CA LEU A 35 -7.36 -0.58 2.94
C LEU A 35 -6.21 0.10 3.69
N LEU A 36 -6.06 -0.24 4.96
CA LEU A 36 -4.91 0.13 5.77
C LEU A 36 -4.02 -1.10 6.01
N LEU A 37 -2.76 -1.01 5.63
CA LEU A 37 -1.74 -2.03 5.85
C LEU A 37 -0.68 -1.47 6.81
N ILE A 38 -0.51 -2.15 7.93
CA ILE A 38 0.50 -1.83 8.94
C ILE A 38 1.47 -3.00 9.05
N ILE A 39 2.73 -2.76 8.66
CA ILE A 39 3.82 -3.72 8.83
C ILE A 39 4.59 -3.37 10.10
N ILE A 40 4.84 -4.38 10.92
CA ILE A 40 5.69 -4.28 12.10
C ILE A 40 6.79 -5.34 12.02
N ASP A 41 8.02 -4.92 11.72
CA ASP A 41 9.20 -5.79 11.74
C ASP A 41 10.12 -5.47 12.93
N TYR A 42 10.26 -6.43 13.83
CA TYR A 42 11.12 -6.30 15.01
C TYR A 42 12.60 -6.56 14.72
N ALA A 43 12.98 -6.89 13.47
CA ALA A 43 14.35 -7.23 13.06
C ALA A 43 15.19 -6.03 12.56
N CYS A 44 14.89 -4.80 13.02
CA CYS A 44 15.51 -3.54 12.58
C CYS A 44 17.05 -3.46 12.70
N GLU A 45 17.69 -4.35 13.46
CA GLU A 45 19.15 -4.37 13.66
C GLU A 45 19.92 -5.22 12.63
N ASP A 46 19.23 -5.88 11.70
CA ASP A 46 19.85 -6.68 10.65
C ASP A 46 20.43 -5.78 9.55
N SER A 47 21.69 -6.03 9.16
CA SER A 47 22.34 -5.36 8.01
C SER A 47 21.57 -5.48 6.68
N THR A 48 20.61 -6.42 6.60
CA THR A 48 19.73 -6.64 5.45
C THR A 48 18.36 -5.96 5.58
N TYR A 49 18.12 -5.19 6.65
CA TYR A 49 16.83 -4.58 6.96
C TYR A 49 16.27 -3.74 5.80
N GLU A 50 17.05 -2.80 5.25
CA GLU A 50 16.64 -1.97 4.11
C GLU A 50 16.22 -2.81 2.88
N GLN A 51 16.95 -3.90 2.62
CA GLN A 51 16.63 -4.81 1.51
C GLN A 51 15.32 -5.56 1.76
N LYS A 52 15.09 -6.01 3.00
CA LYS A 52 13.84 -6.68 3.41
C LYS A 52 12.65 -5.75 3.33
N VAL A 53 12.77 -4.53 3.85
CA VAL A 53 11.74 -3.48 3.82
C VAL A 53 11.33 -3.15 2.38
N LEU A 54 12.30 -3.10 1.46
CA LEU A 54 12.03 -2.96 0.03
C LEU A 54 11.31 -4.18 -0.56
N GLU A 55 11.79 -5.39 -0.27
CA GLU A 55 11.19 -6.65 -0.73
C GLU A 55 9.73 -6.80 -0.27
N TYR A 56 9.46 -6.50 1.00
CA TYR A 56 8.10 -6.53 1.58
C TYR A 56 7.15 -5.57 0.87
N GLY A 57 7.60 -4.35 0.59
CA GLY A 57 6.80 -3.39 -0.14
C GLY A 57 6.52 -3.84 -1.57
N GLU A 58 7.51 -4.39 -2.28
CA GLU A 58 7.30 -4.91 -3.64
C GLU A 58 6.34 -6.11 -3.69
N ILE A 59 6.42 -7.02 -2.71
CA ILE A 59 5.46 -8.13 -2.58
C ILE A 59 4.05 -7.59 -2.35
N LEU A 60 3.88 -6.58 -1.47
CA LEU A 60 2.58 -5.95 -1.23
C LEU A 60 1.98 -5.32 -2.49
N LEU A 61 2.78 -4.56 -3.25
CA LEU A 61 2.28 -3.95 -4.50
C LEU A 61 1.83 -5.02 -5.50
N LYS A 62 2.57 -6.14 -5.61
CA LYS A 62 2.18 -7.27 -6.48
C LYS A 62 0.86 -7.90 -6.04
N ILE A 63 0.66 -8.08 -4.74
CA ILE A 63 -0.60 -8.60 -4.18
C ILE A 63 -1.77 -7.64 -4.47
N LEU A 64 -1.57 -6.34 -4.30
CA LEU A 64 -2.62 -5.34 -4.58
C LEU A 64 -3.01 -5.34 -6.05
N ILE A 65 -2.03 -5.46 -6.96
CA ILE A 65 -2.26 -5.59 -8.40
C ILE A 65 -3.04 -6.87 -8.73
N SER A 66 -2.72 -8.01 -8.08
CA SER A 66 -3.34 -9.30 -8.38
C SER A 66 -4.75 -9.48 -7.79
N SER A 67 -5.16 -8.61 -6.86
CA SER A 67 -6.40 -8.78 -6.08
C SER A 67 -7.65 -8.15 -6.69
N THR A 68 -7.56 -7.53 -7.89
CA THR A 68 -8.73 -6.95 -8.61
C THR A 68 -9.62 -6.04 -7.76
N LEU A 69 -9.00 -5.06 -7.10
CA LEU A 69 -9.64 -4.12 -6.16
C LEU A 69 -10.35 -2.96 -6.89
N ASN A 70 -11.33 -3.28 -7.75
CA ASN A 70 -11.91 -2.34 -8.72
C ASN A 70 -12.62 -1.12 -8.10
N ASN A 71 -13.10 -1.23 -6.86
CA ASN A 71 -13.84 -0.16 -6.17
C ASN A 71 -12.98 0.64 -5.18
N MET A 72 -11.69 0.34 -5.09
CA MET A 72 -10.82 0.98 -4.12
C MET A 72 -10.73 2.48 -4.37
N LYS A 73 -10.77 3.25 -3.29
CA LYS A 73 -10.64 4.70 -3.28
C LYS A 73 -9.42 5.15 -2.48
N GLU A 74 -8.99 4.36 -1.52
CA GLU A 74 -7.91 4.71 -0.64
C GLU A 74 -7.05 3.51 -0.26
N ILE A 75 -5.74 3.67 -0.27
CA ILE A 75 -4.81 2.72 0.34
C ILE A 75 -3.88 3.48 1.28
N ARG A 76 -3.79 2.99 2.51
CA ARG A 76 -2.94 3.52 3.57
C ARG A 76 -1.84 2.52 3.90
N PHE A 77 -0.66 3.06 4.04
CA PHE A 77 0.59 2.35 4.14
C PHE A 77 1.29 2.85 5.41
N CYS A 78 1.48 1.99 6.41
CA CYS A 78 2.08 2.36 7.70
C CYS A 78 3.14 1.36 8.19
N GLY A 79 4.28 1.86 8.70
CA GLY A 79 5.36 1.02 9.23
C GLY A 79 6.39 0.59 8.17
N ASP A 80 7.01 -0.57 8.39
CA ASP A 80 8.32 -0.92 7.81
C ASP A 80 8.24 -1.50 6.38
N PHE A 81 7.91 -0.67 5.38
CA PHE A 81 8.06 -1.04 3.97
C PHE A 81 8.55 0.14 3.11
N LYS A 82 9.22 -0.19 2.00
CA LYS A 82 9.67 0.77 0.98
C LYS A 82 9.31 0.18 -0.38
N PHE A 83 9.21 1.03 -1.39
CA PHE A 83 8.99 0.59 -2.77
C PHE A 83 10.20 0.96 -3.61
N SER A 84 10.37 0.33 -4.77
CA SER A 84 11.18 0.92 -5.83
C SER A 84 10.28 1.84 -6.67
N LEU A 85 10.86 2.86 -7.30
CA LEU A 85 10.12 3.71 -8.24
C LEU A 85 9.47 2.89 -9.36
N GLN A 86 10.18 1.85 -9.82
CA GLN A 86 9.65 0.92 -10.82
C GLN A 86 8.42 0.17 -10.31
N ALA A 87 8.48 -0.42 -9.11
CA ALA A 87 7.34 -1.15 -8.56
C ALA A 87 6.14 -0.23 -8.29
N LEU A 88 6.38 0.99 -7.80
CA LEU A 88 5.34 1.99 -7.61
C LEU A 88 4.71 2.41 -8.95
N GLU A 89 5.50 2.64 -9.99
CA GLU A 89 4.98 3.00 -11.31
C GLU A 89 4.15 1.85 -11.91
N GLU A 90 4.61 0.60 -11.81
CA GLU A 90 3.86 -0.58 -12.25
C GLU A 90 2.52 -0.72 -11.53
N PHE A 91 2.50 -0.45 -10.23
CA PHE A 91 1.28 -0.38 -9.44
C PHE A 91 0.35 0.72 -9.96
N LEU A 92 0.82 1.96 -10.10
CA LEU A 92 0.00 3.10 -10.53
C LEU A 92 -0.61 2.90 -11.93
N LYS A 93 0.11 2.28 -12.87
CA LYS A 93 -0.41 1.93 -14.21
C LYS A 93 -1.66 1.05 -14.14
N LYS A 94 -1.82 0.23 -13.10
CA LYS A 94 -3.00 -0.64 -12.92
C LYS A 94 -4.23 0.09 -12.41
N TRP A 95 -4.06 1.32 -11.92
CA TRP A 95 -5.14 2.17 -11.42
C TRP A 95 -5.60 3.22 -12.44
N GLU A 96 -5.13 3.14 -13.69
CA GLU A 96 -5.64 4.00 -14.76
C GLU A 96 -7.16 3.88 -14.89
N GLY A 97 -7.85 5.02 -14.82
CA GLY A 97 -9.32 5.09 -14.84
C GLY A 97 -10.00 5.03 -13.47
N ASN A 98 -9.29 4.77 -12.38
CA ASN A 98 -9.82 4.86 -11.01
C ASN A 98 -8.91 5.70 -10.11
N ALA A 99 -9.33 6.93 -9.82
CA ALA A 99 -8.55 7.86 -9.01
C ALA A 99 -8.40 7.32 -7.56
N LEU A 100 -7.16 7.05 -7.17
CA LEU A 100 -6.78 6.46 -5.88
C LEU A 100 -6.14 7.52 -4.97
N SER A 101 -6.57 7.56 -3.71
CA SER A 101 -5.87 8.30 -2.65
C SER A 101 -4.86 7.36 -1.98
N ILE A 102 -3.61 7.81 -1.84
CA ILE A 102 -2.51 7.04 -1.22
C ILE A 102 -2.02 7.83 -0.02
N ILE A 103 -1.96 7.18 1.14
CA ILE A 103 -1.45 7.77 2.38
C ILE A 103 -0.31 6.89 2.88
N THR A 104 0.86 7.46 3.18
CA THR A 104 2.04 6.70 3.58
C THR A 104 2.78 7.34 4.75
N SER A 105 3.30 6.52 5.67
CA SER A 105 4.21 6.98 6.74
C SER A 105 5.67 7.04 6.31
N ASN A 106 6.00 6.45 5.17
CA ASN A 106 7.38 6.29 4.74
C ASN A 106 7.87 7.52 3.99
N TYR A 107 9.16 7.85 4.21
CA TYR A 107 9.80 9.01 3.61
C TYR A 107 9.77 8.92 2.08
N ILE A 108 9.52 10.07 1.44
CA ILE A 108 9.41 10.21 -0.01
C ILE A 108 10.63 10.98 -0.47
N GLU A 109 11.47 10.33 -1.26
CA GLU A 109 12.64 10.95 -1.89
C GLU A 109 12.21 11.82 -3.09
N GLU A 110 13.04 12.77 -3.53
CA GLU A 110 12.69 13.71 -4.62
C GLU A 110 12.21 12.99 -5.90
N ASP A 111 12.83 11.87 -6.26
CA ASP A 111 12.47 11.10 -7.46
C ASP A 111 11.04 10.54 -7.41
N TYR A 112 10.47 10.35 -6.22
CA TYR A 112 9.07 9.94 -6.07
C TYR A 112 8.12 11.08 -6.39
N GLU A 113 8.49 12.34 -6.09
CA GLU A 113 7.63 13.49 -6.33
C GLU A 113 7.33 13.65 -7.83
N GLU A 114 8.34 13.45 -8.68
CA GLU A 114 8.16 13.50 -10.14
C GLU A 114 7.15 12.44 -10.61
N LEU A 115 7.31 11.19 -10.14
CA LEU A 115 6.41 10.09 -10.47
C LEU A 115 4.99 10.35 -9.95
N ILE A 116 4.85 10.77 -8.70
CA ILE A 116 3.56 11.08 -8.09
C ILE A 116 2.86 12.21 -8.86
N ASN A 117 3.57 13.28 -9.19
CA ASN A 117 3.02 14.41 -9.93
C ASN A 117 2.57 14.02 -11.35
N LYS A 118 3.35 13.17 -12.04
CA LYS A 118 2.96 12.58 -13.33
C LYS A 118 1.60 11.86 -13.23
N TYR A 119 1.43 10.99 -12.23
CA TYR A 119 0.19 10.22 -12.07
C TYR A 119 -0.98 11.01 -11.46
N LYS A 120 -0.71 12.08 -10.68
CA LYS A 120 -1.71 13.07 -10.28
C LYS A 120 -2.27 13.83 -11.49
N ASN A 121 -1.40 14.33 -12.37
CA ASN A 121 -1.80 15.05 -13.58
C ASN A 121 -2.63 14.18 -14.54
N ASN A 122 -2.36 12.88 -14.57
CA ASN A 122 -3.12 11.91 -15.36
C ASN A 122 -4.42 11.44 -14.68
N GLY A 123 -4.73 11.94 -13.48
CA GLY A 123 -5.95 11.61 -12.73
C GLY A 123 -5.96 10.23 -12.08
N VAL A 124 -4.83 9.52 -12.07
CA VAL A 124 -4.68 8.20 -11.42
C VAL A 124 -4.56 8.37 -9.91
N ILE A 125 -3.78 9.36 -9.46
CA ILE A 125 -3.69 9.71 -8.05
C ILE A 125 -4.62 10.88 -7.78
N LYS A 126 -5.58 10.67 -6.89
CA LYS A 126 -6.45 11.75 -6.38
C LYS A 126 -5.69 12.57 -5.35
N ASP A 127 -5.25 11.91 -4.28
CA ASP A 127 -4.51 12.50 -3.18
C ASP A 127 -3.28 11.63 -2.90
N PHE A 128 -2.16 12.27 -2.59
CA PHE A 128 -0.98 11.59 -2.07
C PHE A 128 -0.53 12.34 -0.84
N ILE A 129 -0.63 11.69 0.32
CA ILE A 129 -0.39 12.31 1.62
C ILE A 129 0.73 11.56 2.32
N TRP A 130 1.74 12.32 2.73
CA TRP A 130 2.75 11.88 3.67
C TRP A 130 2.37 12.35 5.06
N ASP A 131 2.30 11.44 6.02
CA ASP A 131 2.01 11.80 7.40
C ASP A 131 2.70 10.85 8.39
N PHE A 132 2.87 11.27 9.63
CA PHE A 132 3.47 10.42 10.66
C PHE A 132 2.55 9.25 11.02
N HIS A 133 3.16 8.11 11.37
CA HIS A 133 2.50 6.85 11.71
C HIS A 133 1.25 6.98 12.59
N ARG A 134 1.28 7.84 13.63
CA ARG A 134 0.14 8.04 14.54
C ARG A 134 -1.08 8.64 13.82
N ASN A 135 -0.85 9.61 12.95
CA ASN A 135 -1.93 10.31 12.25
C ASN A 135 -2.60 9.40 11.21
N ILE A 136 -1.85 8.50 10.55
CA ILE A 136 -2.42 7.57 9.56
C ILE A 136 -3.39 6.58 10.20
N ILE A 137 -3.09 6.16 11.43
CA ILE A 137 -3.93 5.23 12.22
C ILE A 137 -5.15 5.97 12.79
N ASP A 138 -5.00 7.24 13.16
CA ASP A 138 -6.03 8.05 13.82
C ASP A 138 -6.95 8.83 12.86
N ILE A 139 -6.75 8.79 11.52
CA ILE A 139 -7.73 9.35 10.57
C ILE A 139 -9.00 8.50 10.65
N GLU A 140 -9.95 8.99 11.44
CA GLU A 140 -11.32 8.47 11.60
C GLU A 140 -11.95 8.21 10.22
N ILE A 141 -12.48 6.98 10.06
CA ILE A 141 -13.25 6.52 8.90
C ILE A 141 -14.69 7.00 9.01
#